data_AF-A0A098S0Y3-F1
#
_entry.id   AF-A0A098S0Y3-F1
#
_cell.length_a   1.000
_cell.length_b   1.000
_cell.length_c   1.000
_cell.angle_alpha   90.00
_cell.angle_beta   90.00
_cell.angle_gamma   90.00
#
_symmetry.space_group_name_H-M   'P 1'
#
loop_
_entity.id
_entity.type
_entity.pdbx_description
1 polymer ?
#
loop_
_entity_poly.entity_id
_entity_poly.type
_entity_poly.pdbx_seq_one_letter_code
_entity_poly.pdbx_strand_id
1 'polypeptide(L)'
;MSDFFTFSDPNVRLVTAGTILLGISAAIVGTFTFLRKRALVGDAIAHAILPGVCLSFMITGEKHPAYLLVGAVLAGWLSLLVMDYLSSRTKLSTDTAIGAVLSVFFGAGILLLTSIQHSGSANQAGLDQFLFGKAAAMTQRDIWVFSGVAVVLLGLVLAFFRSFKLISFDPAFAKSIGLPVRRLEFLLSTITVLAVATGIQAVGVVLMAALLITPAAAARFWTDRIQVMILLAAAFGLLSGLFGSWISYTAPSMPTGPWIVVLLSMIAVVSVVVAPKRGIWARLRLQRSNARKIRQENILKAFYGIGEAADAPVATVAVDMLRQQRPFEDIALQLGLRELVKKGLLHKHKPGSYALTPTGLQESRRVVRLHRLWELYLTERMNYAADHVHNTAEAIEHVITPEVEAALLRELDHPILDPHDAVIPYQNPSKPSAS
;
A
#
# COMPACT_ATOMS: atom_id res chain seq x y z
N MET A 1 12.24 11.37 32.97
CA MET A 1 12.22 10.30 31.94
C MET A 1 11.85 8.94 32.53
N SER A 2 12.42 8.55 33.68
CA SER A 2 12.05 7.33 34.42
C SER A 2 10.56 7.26 34.78
N ASP A 3 9.99 8.38 35.25
CA ASP A 3 8.64 8.39 35.86
C ASP A 3 7.50 8.07 34.87
N PHE A 4 7.72 8.29 33.57
CA PHE A 4 6.75 7.91 32.55
C PHE A 4 6.63 6.38 32.43
N PHE A 5 7.76 5.67 32.37
CA PHE A 5 7.77 4.21 32.28
C PHE A 5 7.41 3.54 33.61
N THR A 6 7.59 4.24 34.72
CA THR A 6 7.13 3.83 36.06
C THR A 6 5.61 4.00 36.23
N PHE A 7 4.93 4.72 35.33
CA PHE A 7 3.49 5.05 35.40
C PHE A 7 3.05 5.61 36.77
N SER A 8 3.95 6.35 37.43
CA SER A 8 3.73 6.89 38.77
C SER A 8 2.74 8.06 38.78
N ASP A 9 2.70 8.84 37.70
CA ASP A 9 1.72 9.92 37.52
C ASP A 9 0.36 9.37 37.04
N PRO A 10 -0.73 9.61 37.80
CA PRO A 10 -2.08 9.21 37.40
C PRO A 10 -2.48 9.73 36.01
N ASN A 11 -2.14 10.97 35.65
CA ASN A 11 -2.54 11.55 34.36
C ASN A 11 -1.84 10.85 33.20
N VAL A 12 -0.55 10.55 33.34
CA VAL A 12 0.22 9.81 32.31
C VAL A 12 -0.40 8.44 32.05
N ARG A 13 -0.77 7.72 33.11
CA ARG A 13 -1.41 6.41 33.00
C ARG A 13 -2.76 6.49 32.29
N LEU A 14 -3.59 7.48 32.62
CA LEU A 14 -4.89 7.68 32.01
C LEU A 14 -4.76 8.02 30.52
N VAL A 15 -3.95 9.02 30.17
CA VAL A 15 -3.74 9.46 28.79
C VAL A 15 -3.15 8.35 27.94
N THR A 16 -2.10 7.67 28.42
CA THR A 16 -1.41 6.61 27.68
C THR A 16 -2.33 5.40 27.45
N ALA A 17 -3.08 4.97 28.48
CA ALA A 17 -4.05 3.88 28.32
C ALA A 17 -5.16 4.26 27.32
N GLY A 18 -5.66 5.49 27.42
CA GLY A 18 -6.69 6.01 26.52
C GLY A 18 -6.25 6.04 25.05
N THR A 19 -5.08 6.61 24.76
CA THR A 19 -4.56 6.72 23.39
C THR A 19 -4.22 5.35 22.80
N ILE A 20 -3.72 4.41 23.61
CA ILE A 20 -3.45 3.04 23.18
C ILE A 20 -4.76 2.30 22.86
N LEU A 21 -5.75 2.34 23.75
CA LEU A 21 -7.04 1.69 23.55
C LEU A 21 -7.75 2.21 22.30
N LEU A 22 -7.77 3.52 22.13
CA LEU A 22 -8.35 4.16 20.94
C LEU A 22 -7.55 3.86 19.70
N GLY A 23 -6.21 3.90 19.75
CA GLY A 23 -5.37 3.58 18.61
C GLY A 23 -5.53 2.15 18.13
N ILE A 24 -5.62 1.18 19.04
CA ILE A 24 -5.87 -0.22 18.70
C ILE A 24 -7.26 -0.38 18.08
N SER A 25 -8.30 0.05 18.79
CA SER A 25 -9.69 -0.14 18.35
C SER A 25 -9.98 0.58 17.03
N ALA A 26 -9.53 1.83 16.88
CA ALA A 26 -9.65 2.59 15.64
C ALA A 26 -8.89 1.94 14.48
N ALA A 27 -7.65 1.49 14.68
CA ALA A 27 -6.87 0.86 13.61
C ALA A 27 -7.48 -0.47 13.13
N ILE A 28 -8.08 -1.24 14.05
CA ILE A 28 -8.75 -2.50 13.73
C ILE A 28 -10.02 -2.25 12.90
N VAL A 29 -10.91 -1.35 13.35
CA VAL A 29 -12.12 -0.96 12.60
C VAL A 29 -11.74 -0.32 11.26
N GLY A 30 -10.74 0.54 11.30
CA GLY A 30 -10.16 1.24 10.17
C GLY A 30 -9.60 0.32 9.09
N THR A 31 -9.06 -0.84 9.47
CA THR A 31 -8.59 -1.86 8.52
C THR A 31 -9.70 -2.32 7.57
N PHE A 32 -10.91 -2.55 8.05
CA PHE A 32 -12.03 -2.95 7.21
C PHE A 32 -12.56 -1.79 6.36
N THR A 33 -12.62 -0.58 6.92
CA THR A 33 -13.00 0.63 6.19
C THR A 33 -12.03 0.92 5.05
N PHE A 34 -10.73 0.75 5.29
CA PHE A 34 -9.67 0.88 4.30
C PHE A 34 -9.76 -0.18 3.19
N LEU A 35 -9.90 -1.46 3.55
CA LEU A 35 -9.99 -2.55 2.56
C LEU A 35 -11.19 -2.42 1.61
N ARG A 36 -12.31 -1.85 2.10
CA ARG A 36 -13.50 -1.57 1.29
C ARG A 36 -13.41 -0.28 0.46
N LYS A 37 -12.23 0.36 0.41
CA LYS A 37 -12.01 1.64 -0.30
C LYS A 37 -12.93 2.78 0.17
N ARG A 38 -13.38 2.73 1.42
CA ARG A 38 -14.23 3.76 2.04
C ARG A 38 -13.45 4.60 3.07
N ALA A 39 -12.14 4.77 2.87
CA ALA A 39 -11.28 5.46 3.82
C ALA A 39 -11.76 6.90 4.13
N LEU A 40 -12.13 7.67 3.10
CA LEU A 40 -12.60 9.05 3.24
C LEU A 40 -13.95 9.18 3.95
N VAL A 41 -14.74 8.10 4.04
CA VAL A 41 -16.03 8.10 4.73
C VAL A 41 -15.84 8.35 6.22
N GLY A 42 -14.76 7.82 6.82
CA GLY A 42 -14.47 8.04 8.24
C GLY A 42 -14.21 9.51 8.57
N ASP A 43 -13.49 10.22 7.70
CA ASP A 43 -13.21 11.65 7.86
C ASP A 43 -14.47 12.51 7.67
N ALA A 44 -15.31 12.18 6.68
CA ALA A 44 -16.60 12.85 6.51
C ALA A 44 -17.56 12.62 7.67
N ILE A 45 -17.62 11.41 8.22
CA ILE A 45 -18.39 11.13 9.45
C ILE A 45 -17.89 12.03 10.58
N ALA A 46 -16.58 12.20 10.71
CA ALA A 46 -16.01 12.95 11.81
C ALA A 46 -16.44 14.42 11.83
N HIS A 47 -16.50 15.04 10.67
CA HIS A 47 -17.02 16.39 10.52
C HIS A 47 -18.56 16.44 10.61
N ALA A 48 -19.24 15.39 10.14
CA ALA A 48 -20.69 15.32 10.15
C ALA A 48 -21.31 15.05 11.54
N ILE A 49 -20.51 14.60 12.50
CA ILE A 49 -20.91 14.40 13.89
C ILE A 49 -21.15 15.72 14.63
N LEU A 50 -20.40 16.77 14.27
CA LEU A 50 -20.40 18.06 14.96
C LEU A 50 -21.80 18.69 15.14
N PRO A 51 -22.67 18.79 14.11
CA PRO A 51 -24.04 19.28 14.30
C PRO A 51 -24.87 18.42 15.26
N GLY A 52 -24.66 17.10 15.28
CA GLY A 52 -25.36 16.19 16.20
C GLY A 52 -24.99 16.42 17.66
N VAL A 53 -23.71 16.65 17.95
CA VAL A 53 -23.25 17.01 19.30
C VAL A 53 -23.85 18.35 19.73
N CYS A 54 -23.86 19.34 18.84
CA CYS A 54 -24.44 20.66 19.11
C CYS A 54 -25.94 20.58 19.39
N LEU A 55 -26.70 19.86 18.56
CA LEU A 55 -28.14 19.65 18.77
C LEU A 55 -28.42 18.92 20.08
N SER A 56 -27.66 17.88 20.40
CA SER A 56 -27.80 17.18 21.67
C SER A 56 -27.57 18.10 22.86
N PHE A 57 -26.56 18.97 22.79
CA PHE A 57 -26.31 19.95 23.84
C PHE A 57 -27.45 20.97 23.95
N MET A 58 -27.98 21.47 22.82
CA MET A 58 -29.11 22.42 22.83
C MET A 58 -30.39 21.82 23.44
N ILE A 59 -30.64 20.52 23.23
CA ILE A 59 -31.82 19.84 23.77
C ILE A 59 -31.65 19.51 25.26
N THR A 60 -30.48 19.00 25.65
CA THR A 60 -30.26 18.51 27.03
C THR A 60 -29.78 19.59 27.99
N GLY A 61 -29.10 20.63 27.51
CA GLY A 61 -28.46 21.65 28.33
C GLY A 61 -27.25 21.15 29.14
N GLU A 62 -26.86 19.88 28.97
CA GLU A 62 -25.83 19.20 29.77
C GLU A 62 -24.66 18.70 28.90
N LYS A 63 -23.44 18.70 29.46
CA LYS A 63 -22.23 18.15 28.81
C LYS A 63 -22.00 16.68 29.10
N HIS A 64 -23.05 15.92 29.43
CA HIS A 64 -22.86 14.53 29.80
C HIS A 64 -22.36 13.73 28.57
N PRO A 65 -21.21 13.03 28.65
CA PRO A 65 -20.60 12.37 27.48
C PRO A 65 -21.56 11.42 26.74
N ALA A 66 -22.42 10.72 27.48
CA ALA A 66 -23.38 9.80 26.90
C ALA A 66 -24.43 10.49 26.00
N TYR A 67 -24.97 11.64 26.41
CA TYR A 67 -25.95 12.36 25.60
C TYR A 67 -25.32 12.91 24.32
N LEU A 68 -24.17 13.56 24.47
CA LEU A 68 -23.41 14.08 23.34
C LEU A 68 -23.00 12.96 22.36
N LEU A 69 -22.65 11.78 22.87
CA LEU A 69 -22.34 10.61 22.05
C LEU A 69 -23.57 10.10 21.28
N VAL A 70 -24.76 10.08 21.89
CA VAL A 70 -25.99 9.72 21.18
C VAL A 70 -26.26 10.70 20.04
N GLY A 71 -26.15 12.01 20.29
CA GLY A 71 -26.28 13.02 19.24
C GLY A 71 -25.25 12.85 18.12
N ALA A 72 -24.00 12.55 18.47
CA ALA A 72 -22.94 12.25 17.53
C ALA A 72 -23.27 11.05 16.63
N VAL A 73 -23.64 9.92 17.24
CA VAL A 73 -23.94 8.68 16.50
C VAL A 73 -25.14 8.89 15.57
N LEU A 74 -26.18 9.57 16.01
CA LEU A 74 -27.36 9.87 15.20
C LEU A 74 -26.99 10.72 13.96
N ALA A 75 -26.21 11.79 14.15
CA ALA A 75 -25.75 12.61 13.03
C ALA A 75 -24.78 11.86 12.10
N GLY A 76 -23.90 11.01 12.65
CA GLY A 76 -23.02 10.15 11.87
C GLY A 76 -23.77 9.11 11.04
N TRP A 77 -24.86 8.54 11.56
CA TRP A 77 -25.74 7.67 10.77
C TRP A 77 -26.51 8.45 9.71
N LEU A 78 -27.04 9.62 10.05
CA LEU A 78 -27.74 10.47 9.10
C LEU A 78 -26.83 10.84 7.93
N SER A 79 -25.57 11.20 8.21
CA SER A 79 -24.59 11.54 7.17
C SER A 79 -24.29 10.36 6.24
N LEU A 80 -24.16 9.15 6.77
CA LEU A 80 -24.01 7.94 5.96
C LEU A 80 -25.21 7.68 5.05
N LEU A 81 -26.42 7.80 5.59
CA LEU A 81 -27.64 7.62 4.80
C LEU A 81 -27.73 8.65 3.68
N VAL A 82 -27.39 9.91 3.96
CA VAL A 82 -27.37 10.98 2.96
C VAL A 82 -26.28 10.72 1.91
N MET A 83 -25.06 10.31 2.30
CA MET A 83 -23.98 9.96 1.37
C MET A 83 -24.35 8.79 0.46
N ASP A 84 -24.89 7.71 1.02
CA ASP A 84 -25.31 6.52 0.27
C ASP A 84 -26.52 6.86 -0.64
N TYR A 85 -27.48 7.67 -0.17
CA TYR A 85 -28.60 8.15 -0.98
C TYR A 85 -28.11 8.97 -2.17
N LEU A 86 -27.23 9.93 -1.92
CA LEU A 86 -26.73 10.84 -2.93
C LEU A 86 -25.90 10.09 -3.99
N SER A 87 -25.02 9.19 -3.56
CA SER A 87 -24.20 8.38 -4.48
C SER A 87 -24.98 7.29 -5.24
N SER A 88 -26.11 6.82 -4.73
CA SER A 88 -26.90 5.75 -5.37
C SER A 88 -28.08 6.24 -6.22
N ARG A 89 -28.60 7.44 -5.94
CA ARG A 89 -29.78 8.01 -6.62
C ARG A 89 -29.47 9.18 -7.54
N THR A 90 -28.27 9.75 -7.47
CA THR A 90 -27.87 10.87 -8.32
C THR A 90 -26.69 10.49 -9.23
N LYS A 91 -26.32 11.40 -10.13
CA LYS A 91 -25.14 11.25 -11.00
C LYS A 91 -23.83 11.66 -10.31
N LEU A 92 -23.88 12.01 -9.02
CA LEU A 92 -22.71 12.46 -8.27
C LEU A 92 -21.78 11.27 -7.99
N SER A 93 -20.47 11.50 -8.15
CA SER A 93 -19.47 10.51 -7.76
C SER A 93 -19.47 10.31 -6.25
N THR A 94 -19.03 9.13 -5.78
CA THR A 94 -18.93 8.84 -4.33
C THR A 94 -18.09 9.89 -3.60
N ASP A 95 -16.97 10.33 -4.19
CA ASP A 95 -16.10 11.34 -3.60
C ASP A 95 -16.77 12.72 -3.54
N THR A 96 -17.53 13.08 -4.59
CA THR A 96 -18.34 14.32 -4.60
C THR A 96 -19.43 14.27 -3.52
N ALA A 97 -20.09 13.14 -3.34
CA ALA A 97 -21.12 12.98 -2.31
C ALA A 97 -20.53 13.09 -0.90
N ILE A 98 -19.38 12.46 -0.65
CA ILE A 98 -18.62 12.57 0.60
C ILE A 98 -18.27 14.04 0.86
N GLY A 99 -17.69 14.74 -0.13
CA GLY A 99 -17.32 16.15 0.01
C GLY A 99 -18.50 17.09 0.24
N ALA A 100 -19.64 16.85 -0.43
CA ALA A 100 -20.85 17.65 -0.23
C ALA A 100 -21.42 17.49 1.19
N VAL A 101 -21.53 16.26 1.68
CA VAL A 101 -22.04 15.98 3.03
C VAL A 101 -21.10 16.52 4.10
N LEU A 102 -19.78 16.33 3.92
CA LEU A 102 -18.76 16.90 4.80
C LEU A 102 -18.94 18.42 4.94
N SER A 103 -18.98 19.15 3.82
CA SER A 103 -19.11 20.62 3.83
C SER A 103 -20.41 21.10 4.46
N VAL A 104 -21.55 20.50 4.11
CA VAL A 104 -22.87 20.93 4.60
C VAL A 104 -23.01 20.66 6.10
N PHE A 105 -22.68 19.45 6.55
CA PHE A 105 -22.82 19.12 7.96
C PHE A 105 -21.81 19.86 8.83
N PHE A 106 -20.56 20.02 8.35
CA PHE A 106 -19.57 20.80 9.07
C PHE A 106 -19.99 22.27 9.20
N GLY A 107 -20.42 22.89 8.09
CA GLY A 107 -20.92 24.27 8.10
C GLY A 107 -22.13 24.45 9.03
N ALA A 108 -23.10 23.53 8.95
CA ALA A 108 -24.25 23.52 9.86
C ALA A 108 -23.83 23.36 11.32
N GLY A 109 -22.87 22.47 11.58
CA GLY A 109 -22.33 22.26 12.92
C GLY A 109 -21.62 23.50 13.47
N ILE A 110 -20.78 24.17 12.68
CA ILE A 110 -20.08 25.40 13.09
C ILE A 110 -21.09 26.54 13.32
N LEU A 111 -22.14 26.64 12.50
CA LEU A 111 -23.23 27.59 12.73
C LEU A 111 -23.92 27.33 14.08
N LEU A 112 -24.29 26.09 14.36
CA LEU A 112 -24.91 25.71 15.63
C LEU A 112 -23.96 25.95 16.82
N LEU A 113 -22.69 25.59 16.69
CA LEU A 113 -21.68 25.83 17.72
C LEU A 113 -21.51 27.32 18.00
N THR A 114 -21.45 28.15 16.95
CA THR A 114 -21.33 29.61 17.08
C THR A 114 -22.57 30.20 17.74
N SER A 115 -23.76 29.71 17.38
CA SER A 115 -25.03 30.10 18.02
C SER A 115 -25.06 29.74 19.50
N ILE A 116 -24.60 28.53 19.86
CA ILE A 116 -24.45 28.12 21.25
C ILE A 116 -23.51 29.07 21.98
N GLN A 117 -22.31 29.34 21.46
CA GLN A 117 -21.31 30.20 22.10
C GLN A 117 -21.80 31.63 22.39
N HIS A 118 -22.70 32.16 21.55
CA HIS A 118 -23.29 33.50 21.72
C HIS A 118 -24.58 33.50 22.58
N SER A 119 -25.09 32.34 23.02
CA SER A 119 -26.30 32.23 23.83
C SER A 119 -26.15 32.73 25.27
N GLY A 120 -24.91 32.90 25.74
CA GLY A 120 -24.61 33.35 27.11
C GLY A 120 -24.77 32.25 28.18
N SER A 121 -24.98 30.99 27.79
CA SER A 121 -25.12 29.87 28.72
C SER A 121 -23.80 29.55 29.42
N ALA A 122 -23.75 29.57 30.75
CA ALA A 122 -22.57 29.15 31.51
C ALA A 122 -22.13 27.70 31.19
N ASN A 123 -23.10 26.85 30.80
CA ASN A 123 -22.85 25.48 30.39
C ASN A 123 -22.22 25.36 28.99
N GLN A 124 -21.86 26.42 28.29
CA GLN A 124 -21.22 26.33 26.97
C GLN A 124 -19.68 26.22 27.02
N ALA A 125 -19.04 26.65 28.11
CA ALA A 125 -17.58 26.77 28.20
C ALA A 125 -16.86 25.42 28.00
N GLY A 126 -15.88 25.34 27.11
CA GLY A 126 -15.11 24.09 26.87
C GLY A 126 -15.81 23.06 25.97
N LEU A 127 -16.95 23.40 25.35
CA LEU A 127 -17.57 22.55 24.32
C LEU A 127 -16.67 22.40 23.07
N ASP A 128 -15.94 23.46 22.74
CA ASP A 128 -14.90 23.47 21.71
C ASP A 128 -13.79 22.46 22.02
N GLN A 129 -13.27 22.43 23.25
CA GLN A 129 -12.25 21.47 23.67
C GLN A 129 -12.78 20.02 23.64
N PHE A 130 -14.08 19.83 23.84
CA PHE A 130 -14.72 18.52 23.70
C PHE A 130 -14.85 18.09 22.22
N LEU A 131 -15.14 19.02 21.32
CA LEU A 131 -15.31 18.76 19.88
C LEU A 131 -13.99 18.56 19.13
N PHE A 132 -12.96 19.33 19.52
CA PHE A 132 -11.63 19.27 18.89
C PHE A 132 -10.68 18.30 19.60
N GLY A 133 -11.13 17.68 20.70
CA GLY A 133 -10.40 16.67 21.44
C GLY A 133 -9.56 17.24 22.58
N LYS A 134 -9.47 16.45 23.66
CA LYS A 134 -8.73 16.80 24.89
C LYS A 134 -7.84 15.65 25.34
N ALA A 135 -7.06 15.08 24.41
CA ALA A 135 -6.25 13.89 24.67
C ALA A 135 -5.32 14.03 25.89
N ALA A 136 -4.76 15.22 26.15
CA ALA A 136 -3.90 15.47 27.30
C ALA A 136 -4.66 15.61 28.64
N ALA A 137 -5.97 15.83 28.62
CA ALA A 137 -6.82 16.08 29.80
C ALA A 137 -7.92 15.02 29.94
N MET A 138 -7.61 13.77 29.57
CA MET A 138 -8.53 12.64 29.74
C MET A 138 -8.77 12.34 31.21
N THR A 139 -10.06 12.23 31.58
CA THR A 139 -10.46 11.88 32.94
C THR A 139 -10.66 10.37 33.08
N GLN A 140 -10.71 9.88 34.33
CA GLN A 140 -10.98 8.47 34.59
C GLN A 140 -12.35 8.02 34.07
N ARG A 141 -13.36 8.89 34.09
CA ARG A 141 -14.69 8.62 33.54
C ARG A 141 -14.65 8.42 32.02
N ASP A 142 -13.85 9.22 31.32
CA ASP A 142 -13.66 9.11 29.87
C ASP A 142 -13.10 7.73 29.50
N ILE A 143 -12.12 7.22 30.28
CA ILE A 143 -11.51 5.91 30.03
C ILE A 143 -12.48 4.76 30.24
N TRP A 144 -13.36 4.81 31.25
CA TRP A 144 -14.38 3.78 31.43
C TRP A 144 -15.34 3.71 30.23
N VAL A 145 -15.77 4.87 29.72
CA VAL A 145 -16.64 4.95 28.54
C VAL A 145 -15.90 4.43 27.31
N PHE A 146 -14.68 4.90 27.04
CA PHE A 146 -13.91 4.49 25.87
C PHE A 146 -13.51 3.03 25.92
N SER A 147 -13.19 2.49 27.10
CA SER A 147 -12.89 1.07 27.28
C SER A 147 -14.13 0.22 27.01
N GLY A 148 -15.30 0.61 27.53
CA GLY A 148 -16.56 -0.08 27.26
C GLY A 148 -16.87 -0.11 25.75
N VAL A 149 -16.75 1.02 25.07
CA VAL A 149 -16.98 1.08 23.62
C VAL A 149 -15.91 0.30 22.85
N ALA A 150 -14.63 0.39 23.22
CA ALA A 150 -13.57 -0.38 22.59
C ALA A 150 -13.82 -1.89 22.72
N VAL A 151 -14.23 -2.38 23.89
CA VAL A 151 -14.59 -3.80 24.10
C VAL A 151 -15.76 -4.20 23.21
N VAL A 152 -16.80 -3.37 23.08
CA VAL A 152 -17.92 -3.63 22.17
C VAL A 152 -17.46 -3.68 20.72
N LEU A 153 -16.68 -2.70 20.26
CA LEU A 153 -16.17 -2.63 18.89
C LEU A 153 -15.31 -3.86 18.55
N LEU A 154 -14.35 -4.19 19.41
CA LEU A 154 -13.46 -5.33 19.23
C LEU A 154 -14.25 -6.65 19.30
N GLY A 155 -15.18 -6.78 20.24
CA GLY A 155 -16.06 -7.94 20.36
C GLY A 155 -16.89 -8.17 19.09
N LEU A 156 -17.48 -7.12 18.53
CA LEU A 156 -18.23 -7.20 17.27
C LEU A 156 -17.33 -7.56 16.09
N VAL A 157 -16.14 -6.96 15.98
CA VAL A 157 -15.18 -7.27 14.91
C VAL A 157 -14.72 -8.73 14.99
N LEU A 158 -14.44 -9.24 16.18
CA LEU A 158 -14.05 -10.63 16.39
C LEU A 158 -15.19 -11.60 16.10
N ALA A 159 -16.40 -11.32 16.60
CA ALA A 159 -17.58 -12.16 16.40
C ALA A 159 -17.95 -12.29 14.91
N PHE A 160 -17.91 -11.18 14.18
CA PHE A 160 -18.26 -11.12 12.76
C PHE A 160 -17.05 -11.18 11.82
N PHE A 161 -15.86 -11.55 12.32
CA PHE A 161 -14.60 -11.48 11.58
C PHE A 161 -14.66 -12.19 10.21
N ARG A 162 -15.20 -13.42 10.18
CA ARG A 162 -15.32 -14.21 8.94
C ARG A 162 -16.23 -13.52 7.93
N SER A 163 -17.37 -13.02 8.40
CA SER A 163 -18.36 -12.31 7.58
C SER A 163 -17.81 -11.00 7.03
N PHE A 164 -17.15 -10.19 7.88
CA PHE A 164 -16.52 -8.93 7.48
C PHE A 164 -15.37 -9.15 6.49
N LYS A 165 -14.55 -10.18 6.71
CA LYS A 165 -13.54 -10.59 5.73
C LYS A 165 -14.18 -10.88 4.37
N LEU A 166 -15.22 -11.70 4.34
CA LEU A 166 -15.84 -12.11 3.07
C LEU A 166 -16.45 -10.93 2.31
N ILE A 167 -17.27 -10.11 2.97
CA ILE A 167 -17.90 -8.95 2.33
C ILE A 167 -16.88 -7.87 1.91
N SER A 168 -15.68 -7.86 2.50
CA SER A 168 -14.65 -6.88 2.15
C SER A 168 -13.91 -7.23 0.85
N PHE A 169 -13.83 -8.53 0.50
CA PHE A 169 -13.13 -9.00 -0.69
C PHE A 169 -14.09 -9.44 -1.81
N ASP A 170 -15.20 -10.10 -1.47
CA ASP A 170 -16.19 -10.58 -2.43
C ASP A 170 -17.63 -10.51 -1.87
N PRO A 171 -18.28 -9.34 -2.00
CA PRO A 171 -19.69 -9.18 -1.64
C PRO A 171 -20.64 -10.06 -2.45
N ALA A 172 -20.29 -10.39 -3.70
CA ALA A 172 -21.15 -11.16 -4.60
C ALA A 172 -21.19 -12.64 -4.18
N PHE A 173 -20.03 -13.22 -3.87
CA PHE A 173 -19.91 -14.55 -3.30
C PHE A 173 -20.55 -14.63 -1.91
N ALA A 174 -20.37 -13.61 -1.06
CA ALA A 174 -21.06 -13.57 0.23
C ALA A 174 -22.59 -13.66 0.07
N LYS A 175 -23.14 -12.97 -0.95
CA LYS A 175 -24.56 -13.02 -1.27
C LYS A 175 -25.01 -14.38 -1.81
N SER A 176 -24.19 -15.05 -2.63
CA SER A 176 -24.55 -16.36 -3.21
C SER A 176 -24.61 -17.47 -2.17
N ILE A 177 -23.79 -17.40 -1.11
CA ILE A 177 -23.83 -18.34 0.02
C ILE A 177 -24.89 -17.99 1.07
N GLY A 178 -25.76 -16.99 0.82
CA GLY A 178 -26.88 -16.64 1.68
C GLY A 178 -26.57 -15.68 2.83
N LEU A 179 -25.39 -15.04 2.88
CA LEU A 179 -25.11 -14.04 3.92
C LEU A 179 -25.93 -12.76 3.70
N PRO A 180 -26.45 -12.13 4.77
CA PRO A 180 -27.19 -10.88 4.67
C PRO A 180 -26.23 -9.69 4.49
N VAL A 181 -25.64 -9.56 3.30
CA VAL A 181 -24.59 -8.57 2.98
C VAL A 181 -24.99 -7.16 3.43
N ARG A 182 -26.20 -6.69 3.09
CA ARG A 182 -26.69 -5.36 3.50
C ARG A 182 -26.69 -5.13 5.01
N ARG A 183 -27.05 -6.14 5.81
CA ARG A 183 -27.04 -6.04 7.28
C ARG A 183 -25.63 -6.00 7.83
N LEU A 184 -24.72 -6.78 7.25
CA LEU A 184 -23.31 -6.79 7.65
C LEU A 184 -22.60 -5.49 7.27
N GLU A 185 -22.91 -4.92 6.10
CA GLU A 185 -22.40 -3.61 5.69
C GLU A 185 -22.92 -2.51 6.61
N PHE A 186 -24.21 -2.53 6.96
CA PHE A 186 -24.79 -1.60 7.93
C PHE A 186 -24.14 -1.73 9.32
N LEU A 187 -23.90 -2.97 9.78
CA LEU A 187 -23.20 -3.22 11.03
C LEU A 187 -21.77 -2.68 11.00
N LEU A 188 -21.02 -2.92 9.92
CA LEU A 188 -19.66 -2.40 9.79
C LEU A 188 -19.64 -0.88 9.77
N SER A 189 -20.56 -0.24 9.03
CA SER A 189 -20.70 1.21 9.03
C SER A 189 -21.05 1.76 10.42
N THR A 190 -21.89 1.06 11.17
CA THR A 190 -22.24 1.42 12.55
C THR A 190 -21.04 1.33 13.49
N ILE A 191 -20.24 0.27 13.37
CA ILE A 191 -18.98 0.10 14.13
C ILE A 191 -18.03 1.26 13.79
N THR A 192 -17.93 1.65 12.52
CA THR A 192 -17.11 2.80 12.10
C THR A 192 -17.62 4.12 12.68
N VAL A 193 -18.93 4.40 12.62
CA VAL A 193 -19.51 5.61 13.22
C VAL A 193 -19.26 5.66 14.71
N LEU A 194 -19.47 4.55 15.42
CA LEU A 194 -19.26 4.48 16.86
C LEU A 194 -17.78 4.71 17.22
N ALA A 195 -16.86 4.08 16.49
CA ALA A 195 -15.41 4.28 16.68
C ALA A 195 -15.01 5.75 16.46
N VAL A 196 -15.48 6.36 15.37
CA VAL A 196 -15.21 7.76 15.03
C VAL A 196 -15.81 8.70 16.07
N ALA A 197 -17.07 8.50 16.47
CA ALA A 197 -17.73 9.34 17.47
C ALA A 197 -17.02 9.31 18.83
N THR A 198 -16.63 8.13 19.32
CA THR A 198 -15.87 8.04 20.58
C THR A 198 -14.46 8.60 20.46
N GLY A 199 -13.79 8.38 19.32
CA GLY A 199 -12.42 8.82 19.14
C GLY A 199 -12.29 10.33 18.99
N ILE A 200 -13.28 10.99 18.38
CA ILE A 200 -13.30 12.47 18.27
C ILE A 200 -13.36 13.12 19.65
N GLN A 201 -14.28 12.66 20.51
CA GLN A 201 -14.43 13.24 21.85
C GLN A 201 -13.16 13.09 22.69
N ALA A 202 -12.44 11.98 22.49
CA ALA A 202 -11.23 11.69 23.22
C ALA A 202 -10.03 12.48 22.69
N VAL A 203 -9.84 12.43 21.38
CA VAL A 203 -8.54 12.69 20.74
C VAL A 203 -8.63 13.73 19.62
N GLY A 204 -9.83 14.05 19.17
CA GLY A 204 -10.11 15.07 18.16
C GLY A 204 -10.28 14.52 16.75
N VAL A 205 -10.87 15.34 15.89
CA VAL A 205 -11.22 14.98 14.50
C VAL A 205 -10.00 14.54 13.68
N VAL A 206 -8.94 15.37 13.66
CA VAL A 206 -7.75 15.14 12.83
C VAL A 206 -7.03 13.85 13.21
N LEU A 207 -6.78 13.64 14.50
CA LEU A 207 -6.08 12.45 14.96
C LEU A 207 -6.98 11.21 14.86
N MET A 208 -8.30 11.32 15.03
CA MET A 208 -9.17 10.17 14.81
C MET A 208 -9.13 9.69 13.35
N ALA A 209 -9.15 10.61 12.38
CA ALA A 209 -9.00 10.26 10.97
C ALA A 209 -7.65 9.56 10.70
N ALA A 210 -6.57 10.05 11.30
CA ALA A 210 -5.25 9.44 11.20
C ALA A 210 -5.20 8.03 11.83
N LEU A 211 -5.77 7.83 13.01
CA LEU A 211 -5.80 6.52 13.70
C LEU A 211 -6.67 5.49 12.96
N LEU A 212 -7.71 5.94 12.27
CA LEU A 212 -8.58 5.07 11.49
C LEU A 212 -7.90 4.60 10.20
N ILE A 213 -7.19 5.47 9.48
CA ILE A 213 -6.76 5.18 8.09
C ILE A 213 -5.27 4.84 8.01
N THR A 214 -4.42 5.68 8.60
CA THR A 214 -2.96 5.61 8.44
C THR A 214 -2.34 4.27 8.88
N PRO A 215 -2.66 3.69 10.06
CA PRO A 215 -2.07 2.43 10.47
C PRO A 215 -2.51 1.26 9.58
N ALA A 216 -3.75 1.26 9.10
CA ALA A 216 -4.24 0.25 8.16
C ALA A 216 -3.52 0.35 6.80
N ALA A 217 -3.38 1.58 6.28
CA ALA A 217 -2.64 1.84 5.04
C ALA A 217 -1.17 1.42 5.15
N ALA A 218 -0.50 1.75 6.27
CA ALA A 218 0.88 1.34 6.54
C ALA A 218 1.01 -0.19 6.60
N ALA A 219 0.12 -0.87 7.34
CA ALA A 219 0.13 -2.32 7.48
C ALA A 219 -0.04 -3.06 6.15
N ARG A 220 -0.79 -2.50 5.20
CA ARG A 220 -1.05 -3.11 3.89
C ARG A 220 0.23 -3.32 3.06
N PHE A 221 1.28 -2.51 3.27
CA PHE A 221 2.56 -2.66 2.58
C PHE A 221 3.35 -3.91 3.02
N TRP A 222 3.13 -4.37 4.25
CA TRP A 222 3.89 -5.47 4.85
C TRP A 222 3.27 -6.84 4.60
N THR A 223 1.96 -6.93 4.40
CA THR A 223 1.25 -8.22 4.31
C THR A 223 0.05 -8.18 3.37
N ASP A 224 -0.25 -9.35 2.80
CA ASP A 224 -1.48 -9.63 2.04
C ASP A 224 -2.51 -10.40 2.88
N ARG A 225 -2.16 -10.83 4.10
CA ARG A 225 -3.06 -11.57 4.99
C ARG A 225 -3.76 -10.59 5.94
N ILE A 226 -5.09 -10.51 5.86
CA ILE A 226 -5.91 -9.59 6.68
C ILE A 226 -5.68 -9.73 8.19
N GLN A 227 -5.50 -10.96 8.70
CA GLN A 227 -5.24 -11.17 10.14
C GLN A 227 -3.94 -10.49 10.58
N VAL A 228 -2.88 -10.65 9.79
CA VAL A 228 -1.59 -10.00 10.05
C VAL A 228 -1.71 -8.49 9.86
N MET A 229 -2.50 -8.03 8.89
CA MET A 229 -2.73 -6.60 8.65
C MET A 229 -3.41 -5.93 9.85
N ILE A 230 -4.44 -6.56 10.43
CA ILE A 230 -5.14 -6.08 11.62
C ILE A 230 -4.18 -5.98 12.80
N LEU A 231 -3.36 -7.01 13.04
CA LEU A 231 -2.37 -7.02 14.13
C LEU A 231 -1.31 -5.94 13.94
N LEU A 232 -0.79 -5.75 12.73
CA LEU A 232 0.18 -4.70 12.43
C LEU A 232 -0.44 -3.31 12.57
N ALA A 233 -1.67 -3.10 12.10
CA ALA A 233 -2.36 -1.82 12.24
C ALA A 233 -2.60 -1.49 13.72
N ALA A 234 -3.06 -2.47 14.51
CA ALA A 234 -3.20 -2.32 15.96
C ALA A 234 -1.86 -2.01 16.65
N ALA A 235 -0.77 -2.69 16.24
CA ALA A 235 0.57 -2.42 16.76
C ALA A 235 1.04 -1.01 16.41
N PHE A 236 0.83 -0.53 15.19
CA PHE A 236 1.18 0.83 14.80
C PHE A 236 0.37 1.88 15.55
N GLY A 237 -0.93 1.66 15.76
CA GLY A 237 -1.77 2.50 16.61
C GLY A 237 -1.25 2.54 18.05
N LEU A 238 -0.99 1.39 18.65
CA LEU A 238 -0.41 1.26 20.00
C LEU A 238 0.92 2.01 20.11
N LEU A 239 1.87 1.75 19.22
CA LEU A 239 3.20 2.36 19.26
C LEU A 239 3.12 3.88 19.10
N SER A 240 2.29 4.37 18.17
CA SER A 240 2.10 5.81 18.00
C SER A 240 1.45 6.47 19.23
N GLY A 241 0.47 5.82 19.87
CA GLY A 241 -0.18 6.32 21.07
C GLY A 241 0.78 6.37 22.26
N LEU A 242 1.54 5.29 22.46
CA LEU A 242 2.56 5.19 23.51
C LEU A 242 3.66 6.23 23.32
N PHE A 243 4.35 6.23 22.18
CA PHE A 243 5.45 7.17 21.95
C PHE A 243 4.96 8.62 21.82
N GLY A 244 3.76 8.85 21.29
CA GLY A 244 3.19 10.20 21.19
C GLY A 244 2.84 10.78 22.56
N SER A 245 2.26 9.97 23.45
CA SER A 245 2.03 10.36 24.85
C SER A 245 3.32 10.56 25.62
N TRP A 246 4.36 9.75 25.36
CA TRP A 246 5.68 9.91 25.97
C TRP A 246 6.34 11.24 25.60
N ILE A 247 6.38 11.56 24.29
CA ILE A 247 6.96 12.83 23.82
C ILE A 247 6.23 14.02 24.43
N SER A 248 4.90 14.00 24.41
CA SER A 248 4.07 15.07 24.97
C SER A 248 4.26 15.26 26.48
N TYR A 249 4.50 14.19 27.24
CA TYR A 249 4.82 14.30 28.67
C TYR A 249 6.22 14.88 28.92
N THR A 250 7.21 14.49 28.12
CA THR A 250 8.61 14.92 28.33
C THR A 250 8.90 16.36 27.88
N ALA A 251 8.15 16.88 26.92
CA ALA A 251 8.36 18.20 26.34
C ALA A 251 7.25 19.17 26.79
N PRO A 252 7.58 20.27 27.50
CA PRO A 252 6.59 21.24 27.96
C PRO A 252 5.73 21.80 26.81
N SER A 253 4.43 21.98 27.05
CA SER A 253 3.46 22.59 26.13
C SER A 253 3.27 21.88 24.78
N MET A 254 3.67 20.62 24.65
CA MET A 254 3.50 19.83 23.44
C MET A 254 2.15 19.09 23.42
N PRO A 255 1.28 19.31 22.41
CA PRO A 255 -0.02 18.64 22.34
C PRO A 255 0.14 17.15 21.96
N THR A 256 -0.49 16.26 22.73
CA THR A 256 -0.45 14.80 22.52
C THR A 256 -0.91 14.39 21.12
N GLY A 257 -1.98 15.00 20.61
CA GLY A 257 -2.61 14.59 19.36
C GLY A 257 -1.69 14.72 18.13
N PRO A 258 -1.19 15.93 17.82
CA PRO A 258 -0.27 16.14 16.71
C PRO A 258 0.97 15.24 16.74
N TRP A 259 1.54 14.95 17.91
CA TRP A 259 2.69 14.04 18.02
C TRP A 259 2.36 12.60 17.61
N ILE A 260 1.19 12.10 17.98
CA ILE A 260 0.73 10.77 17.53
C ILE A 260 0.57 10.77 16.01
N VAL A 261 0.03 11.84 15.40
CA VAL A 261 -0.11 11.96 13.93
C VAL A 261 1.26 11.95 13.25
N VAL A 262 2.23 12.70 13.77
CA VAL A 262 3.60 12.73 13.23
C VAL A 262 4.25 11.34 13.28
N LEU A 263 4.11 10.63 14.40
CA LEU A 263 4.64 9.27 14.54
C LEU A 263 3.96 8.28 13.60
N LEU A 264 2.62 8.31 13.49
CA LEU A 264 1.89 7.49 12.51
C LEU A 264 2.33 7.78 11.08
N SER A 265 2.51 9.05 10.73
CA SER A 265 2.97 9.47 9.42
C SER A 265 4.39 8.97 9.15
N MET A 266 5.28 9.05 10.14
CA MET A 266 6.63 8.49 10.07
C MET A 266 6.59 6.97 9.84
N ILE A 267 5.78 6.24 10.60
CA ILE A 267 5.58 4.78 10.43
C ILE A 267 5.06 4.47 9.03
N ALA A 268 4.12 5.24 8.52
CA ALA A 268 3.57 5.07 7.17
C ALA A 268 4.62 5.32 6.09
N VAL A 269 5.38 6.41 6.18
CA VAL A 269 6.48 6.72 5.25
C VAL A 269 7.53 5.61 5.26
N VAL A 270 7.97 5.17 6.44
CA VAL A 270 8.92 4.05 6.58
C VAL A 270 8.35 2.78 5.95
N SER A 271 7.06 2.49 6.16
CA SER A 271 6.39 1.33 5.57
C SER A 271 6.37 1.38 4.04
N VAL A 272 6.05 2.53 3.44
CA VAL A 272 6.03 2.74 1.98
C VAL A 272 7.44 2.59 1.38
N VAL A 273 8.46 3.07 2.09
CA VAL A 273 9.84 3.07 1.62
C VAL A 273 10.46 1.67 1.72
N VAL A 274 10.35 1.04 2.89
CA VAL A 274 11.12 -0.17 3.27
C VAL A 274 10.42 -1.48 2.89
N ALA A 275 9.10 -1.50 2.70
CA ALA A 275 8.37 -2.76 2.56
C ALA A 275 8.93 -3.70 1.47
N PRO A 276 9.09 -5.00 1.79
CA PRO A 276 9.95 -5.91 1.02
C PRO A 276 9.42 -6.27 -0.38
N LYS A 277 8.09 -6.25 -0.59
CA LYS A 277 7.48 -6.62 -1.88
C LYS A 277 6.85 -5.44 -2.61
N ARG A 278 6.32 -4.48 -1.87
CA ARG A 278 5.53 -3.35 -2.40
C ARG A 278 6.20 -1.99 -2.17
N GLY A 279 7.31 -1.96 -1.43
CA GLY A 279 8.02 -0.72 -1.12
C GLY A 279 8.83 -0.20 -2.29
N ILE A 280 9.12 1.10 -2.24
CA ILE A 280 9.88 1.80 -3.28
C ILE A 280 11.28 1.18 -3.42
N TRP A 281 11.94 0.82 -2.31
CA TRP A 281 13.27 0.21 -2.36
C TRP A 281 13.28 -1.17 -3.01
N ALA A 282 12.28 -2.00 -2.75
CA ALA A 282 12.17 -3.31 -3.38
C ALA A 282 11.99 -3.16 -4.90
N ARG A 283 11.14 -2.23 -5.33
CA ARG A 283 10.91 -1.92 -6.75
C ARG A 283 12.18 -1.38 -7.43
N LEU A 284 12.89 -0.45 -6.79
CA LEU A 284 14.14 0.10 -7.31
C LEU A 284 15.26 -0.95 -7.38
N ARG A 285 15.37 -1.84 -6.38
CA ARG A 285 16.33 -2.95 -6.41
C ARG A 285 16.04 -3.92 -7.55
N LEU A 286 14.77 -4.29 -7.75
CA LEU A 286 14.36 -5.15 -8.85
C LEU A 286 14.63 -4.48 -10.21
N GLN A 287 14.27 -3.21 -10.37
CA GLN A 287 14.55 -2.45 -11.60
C GLN A 287 16.05 -2.37 -11.89
N ARG A 288 16.89 -2.07 -10.88
CA ARG A 288 18.36 -2.05 -11.05
C ARG A 288 18.93 -3.42 -11.39
N SER A 289 18.42 -4.49 -10.77
CA SER A 289 18.82 -5.86 -11.07
C SER A 289 18.46 -6.23 -12.51
N ASN A 290 17.24 -5.91 -12.94
CA ASN A 290 16.77 -6.18 -14.31
C ASN A 290 17.57 -5.37 -15.33
N ALA A 291 17.79 -4.07 -15.09
CA ALA A 291 18.60 -3.22 -15.97
C ALA A 291 20.04 -3.74 -16.10
N ARG A 292 20.61 -4.26 -15.00
CA ARG A 292 21.94 -4.91 -15.02
C ARG A 292 21.94 -6.21 -15.83
N LYS A 293 20.92 -7.05 -15.68
CA LYS A 293 20.77 -8.30 -16.43
C LYS A 293 20.63 -8.02 -17.93
N ILE A 294 19.69 -7.16 -18.31
CA ILE A 294 19.44 -6.71 -19.70
C ILE A 294 20.74 -6.21 -20.33
N ARG A 295 21.46 -5.32 -19.63
CA ARG A 295 22.73 -4.78 -20.12
C ARG A 295 23.77 -5.87 -20.39
N GLN A 296 23.92 -6.84 -19.48
CA GLN A 296 24.88 -7.93 -19.64
C GLN A 296 24.50 -8.84 -20.81
N GLU A 297 23.22 -9.20 -20.93
CA GLU A 297 22.70 -10.05 -22.01
C GLU A 297 22.80 -9.35 -23.38
N ASN A 298 22.50 -8.05 -23.45
CA ASN A 298 22.67 -7.26 -24.68
C ASN A 298 24.12 -7.17 -25.14
N ILE A 299 25.07 -7.01 -24.21
CA ILE A 299 26.50 -7.03 -24.55
C ILE A 299 26.88 -8.42 -25.09
N LEU A 300 26.49 -9.50 -24.42
CA LEU A 300 26.77 -10.87 -24.88
C LEU A 300 26.16 -11.17 -26.26
N LYS A 301 24.92 -10.72 -26.49
CA LYS A 301 24.22 -10.83 -27.79
C LYS A 301 24.97 -10.08 -28.89
N ALA A 302 25.50 -8.88 -28.58
CA ALA A 302 26.35 -8.14 -29.50
C ALA A 302 27.63 -8.93 -29.86
N PHE A 303 28.37 -9.42 -28.86
CA PHE A 303 29.54 -10.28 -29.11
C PHE A 303 29.21 -11.49 -30.01
N TYR A 304 28.06 -12.14 -29.78
CA TYR A 304 27.63 -13.27 -30.61
C TYR A 304 27.36 -12.85 -32.05
N GLY A 305 26.58 -11.79 -32.27
CA GLY A 305 26.24 -11.35 -33.63
C GLY A 305 27.45 -10.84 -34.44
N ILE A 306 28.46 -10.25 -33.79
CA ILE A 306 29.74 -9.92 -34.47
C ILE A 306 30.48 -11.19 -34.87
N GLY A 307 30.52 -12.20 -34.00
CA GLY A 307 31.14 -13.49 -34.30
C GLY A 307 30.41 -14.25 -35.41
N GLU A 308 29.08 -14.19 -35.43
CA GLU A 308 28.23 -14.80 -36.46
C GLU A 308 28.44 -14.12 -37.82
N ALA A 309 28.51 -12.78 -37.87
CA ALA A 309 28.78 -12.04 -39.11
C ALA A 309 30.21 -12.25 -39.66
N ALA A 310 31.17 -12.56 -38.79
CA ALA A 310 32.57 -12.81 -39.16
C ALA A 310 32.89 -14.31 -39.37
N ASP A 311 31.90 -15.20 -39.24
CA ASP A 311 32.05 -16.68 -39.23
C ASP A 311 33.16 -17.18 -38.27
N ALA A 312 33.34 -16.47 -37.15
CA ALA A 312 34.44 -16.67 -36.22
C ALA A 312 33.98 -16.50 -34.75
N PRO A 313 33.69 -17.61 -34.01
CA PRO A 313 33.02 -17.57 -32.70
C PRO A 313 33.88 -17.06 -31.54
N VAL A 314 35.20 -16.84 -31.73
CA VAL A 314 36.16 -16.44 -30.68
C VAL A 314 36.92 -15.16 -31.05
N ALA A 315 36.36 -14.34 -31.95
CA ALA A 315 37.02 -13.11 -32.38
C ALA A 315 37.18 -12.13 -31.20
N THR A 316 38.37 -11.53 -31.09
CA THR A 316 38.60 -10.40 -30.18
C THR A 316 37.82 -9.20 -30.72
N VAL A 317 36.86 -8.68 -29.94
CA VAL A 317 36.00 -7.58 -30.35
C VAL A 317 36.45 -6.28 -29.69
N ALA A 318 36.66 -5.25 -30.51
CA ALA A 318 36.91 -3.89 -30.05
C ALA A 318 35.62 -3.22 -29.56
N VAL A 319 35.71 -2.35 -28.55
CA VAL A 319 34.54 -1.63 -28.00
C VAL A 319 33.80 -0.84 -29.07
N ASP A 320 34.49 -0.31 -30.09
CA ASP A 320 33.85 0.44 -31.18
C ASP A 320 32.98 -0.43 -32.08
N MET A 321 33.33 -1.70 -32.26
CA MET A 321 32.50 -2.66 -33.02
C MET A 321 31.19 -2.96 -32.26
N LEU A 322 31.25 -3.07 -30.93
CA LEU A 322 30.04 -3.25 -30.11
C LEU A 322 29.09 -2.05 -30.25
N ARG A 323 29.63 -0.82 -30.35
CA ARG A 323 28.84 0.40 -30.53
C ARG A 323 28.17 0.47 -31.90
N GLN A 324 28.84 0.01 -32.95
CA GLN A 324 28.30 -0.01 -34.31
C GLN A 324 27.15 -1.01 -34.44
N GLN A 325 27.24 -2.15 -33.77
CA GLN A 325 26.19 -3.16 -33.81
C GLN A 325 24.96 -2.77 -33.00
N ARG A 326 25.14 -2.09 -31.85
CA ARG A 326 24.02 -1.61 -31.04
C ARG A 326 24.40 -0.33 -30.29
N PRO A 327 23.52 0.69 -30.26
CA PRO A 327 23.77 1.90 -29.49
C PRO A 327 23.76 1.56 -28.00
N PHE A 328 24.92 1.68 -27.35
CA PHE A 328 25.06 1.59 -25.89
C PHE A 328 25.45 2.96 -25.33
N GLU A 329 24.95 3.29 -24.14
CA GLU A 329 25.47 4.42 -23.37
C GLU A 329 26.88 4.09 -22.85
N ASP A 330 27.84 5.00 -23.02
CA ASP A 330 29.27 4.74 -22.78
C ASP A 330 29.58 4.26 -21.35
N ILE A 331 28.98 4.93 -20.35
CA ILE A 331 29.18 4.59 -18.95
C ILE A 331 28.60 3.18 -18.67
N ALA A 332 27.42 2.90 -19.21
CA ALA A 332 26.76 1.61 -19.05
C ALA A 332 27.58 0.49 -19.70
N LEU A 333 28.06 0.67 -20.93
CA LEU A 333 28.87 -0.32 -21.65
C LEU A 333 30.15 -0.67 -20.87
N GLN A 334 30.89 0.32 -20.41
CA GLN A 334 32.12 0.11 -19.65
C GLN A 334 31.87 -0.62 -18.33
N LEU A 335 30.79 -0.26 -17.61
CA LEU A 335 30.38 -0.97 -16.40
C LEU A 335 30.00 -2.43 -16.70
N GLY A 336 29.22 -2.66 -17.76
CA GLY A 336 28.81 -4.00 -18.19
C GLY A 336 30.00 -4.89 -18.55
N LEU A 337 30.94 -4.39 -19.34
CA LEU A 337 32.17 -5.10 -19.73
C LEU A 337 33.00 -5.49 -18.50
N ARG A 338 33.21 -4.55 -17.55
CA ARG A 338 33.92 -4.84 -16.29
C ARG A 338 33.24 -5.92 -15.46
N GLU A 339 31.91 -5.90 -15.40
CA GLU A 339 31.14 -6.92 -14.67
C GLU A 339 31.22 -8.30 -15.32
N LEU A 340 31.13 -8.37 -16.65
CA LEU A 340 31.24 -9.61 -17.40
C LEU A 340 32.65 -10.22 -17.30
N VAL A 341 33.70 -9.39 -17.29
CA VAL A 341 35.07 -9.84 -16.99
C VAL A 341 35.17 -10.38 -15.57
N LYS A 342 34.61 -9.67 -14.57
CA LYS A 342 34.59 -10.13 -13.18
C LYS A 342 33.84 -11.47 -13.01
N LYS A 343 32.82 -11.72 -13.82
CA LYS A 343 32.06 -12.98 -13.87
C LYS A 343 32.77 -14.11 -14.64
N GLY A 344 33.92 -13.84 -15.27
CA GLY A 344 34.64 -14.82 -16.09
C GLY A 344 33.96 -15.14 -17.42
N LEU A 345 33.04 -14.29 -17.91
CA LEU A 345 32.35 -14.44 -19.19
C LEU A 345 33.11 -13.74 -20.34
N LEU A 346 33.96 -12.76 -20.00
CA LEU A 346 34.83 -12.07 -20.96
C LEU A 346 36.27 -12.08 -20.45
N HIS A 347 37.23 -12.18 -21.36
CA HIS A 347 38.65 -11.92 -21.12
C HIS A 347 39.07 -10.63 -21.82
N LYS A 348 39.90 -9.84 -21.13
CA LYS A 348 40.49 -8.62 -21.70
C LYS A 348 41.74 -9.02 -22.48
N HIS A 349 41.83 -8.63 -23.75
CA HIS A 349 42.96 -8.99 -24.61
C HIS A 349 43.95 -7.83 -24.76
N LYS A 350 43.64 -6.83 -25.62
CA LYS A 350 44.37 -5.54 -25.74
C LYS A 350 43.55 -4.39 -25.13
N PRO A 351 44.14 -3.22 -24.81
CA PRO A 351 43.39 -2.05 -24.36
C PRO A 351 42.22 -1.75 -25.32
N GLY A 352 41.00 -1.68 -24.79
CA GLY A 352 39.80 -1.44 -25.60
C GLY A 352 39.25 -2.66 -26.36
N SER A 353 39.74 -3.87 -26.09
CA SER A 353 39.27 -5.11 -26.74
C SER A 353 39.06 -6.26 -25.76
N TYR A 354 38.04 -7.06 -26.03
CA TYR A 354 37.59 -8.16 -25.19
C TYR A 354 37.26 -9.39 -26.04
N ALA A 355 37.36 -10.58 -25.47
CA ALA A 355 36.98 -11.83 -26.11
C ALA A 355 36.05 -12.63 -25.19
N LEU A 356 35.12 -13.40 -25.77
CA LEU A 356 34.28 -14.33 -25.02
C LEU A 356 35.12 -15.48 -24.46
N THR A 357 34.89 -15.84 -23.20
CA THR A 357 35.38 -17.12 -22.66
C THR A 357 34.49 -18.27 -23.16
N PRO A 358 34.87 -19.55 -23.02
CA PRO A 358 34.01 -20.67 -23.38
C PRO A 358 32.63 -20.62 -22.69
N THR A 359 32.61 -20.21 -21.41
CA THR A 359 31.38 -20.01 -20.65
C THR A 359 30.60 -18.78 -21.12
N GLY A 360 31.30 -17.70 -21.47
CA GLY A 360 30.70 -16.51 -22.10
C GLY A 360 30.01 -16.81 -23.43
N LEU A 361 30.63 -17.65 -24.27
CA LEU A 361 30.07 -18.10 -25.55
C LEU A 361 28.83 -18.98 -25.35
N GLN A 362 28.82 -19.83 -24.32
CA GLN A 362 27.65 -20.63 -23.99
C GLN A 362 26.46 -19.74 -23.55
N GLU A 363 26.72 -18.74 -22.70
CA GLU A 363 25.69 -17.79 -22.26
C GLU A 363 25.22 -16.88 -23.42
N SER A 364 26.13 -16.43 -24.30
CA SER A 364 25.74 -15.61 -25.45
C SER A 364 24.85 -16.39 -26.44
N ARG A 365 25.19 -17.66 -26.72
CA ARG A 365 24.34 -18.59 -27.47
C ARG A 365 22.97 -18.75 -26.84
N ARG A 366 22.90 -18.91 -25.51
CA ARG A 366 21.63 -19.04 -24.80
C ARG A 366 20.76 -17.80 -24.97
N VAL A 367 21.32 -16.59 -24.80
CA VAL A 367 20.58 -15.33 -24.97
C VAL A 367 20.03 -15.21 -26.41
N VAL A 368 20.86 -15.50 -27.42
CA VAL A 368 20.44 -15.43 -28.83
C VAL A 368 19.39 -16.50 -29.16
N ARG A 369 19.51 -17.71 -28.61
CA ARG A 369 18.49 -18.75 -28.73
C ARG A 369 17.15 -18.29 -28.19
N LEU A 370 17.13 -17.72 -26.98
CA LEU A 370 15.91 -17.23 -26.35
C LEU A 370 15.23 -16.15 -27.20
N HIS A 371 16.00 -15.25 -27.79
CA HIS A 371 15.50 -14.26 -28.73
C HIS A 371 14.78 -14.90 -29.93
N ARG A 372 15.50 -15.78 -30.64
CA ARG A 372 15.01 -16.48 -31.84
C ARG A 372 13.77 -17.33 -31.58
N LEU A 373 13.73 -18.03 -30.45
CA LEU A 373 12.56 -18.81 -30.04
C LEU A 373 11.32 -17.94 -29.79
N TRP A 374 11.50 -16.74 -29.24
CA TRP A 374 10.38 -15.81 -29.07
C TRP A 374 9.91 -15.20 -30.37
N GLU A 375 10.82 -14.88 -31.29
CA GLU A 375 10.45 -14.41 -32.61
C GLU A 375 9.58 -15.45 -33.32
N LEU A 376 9.98 -16.73 -33.23
CA LEU A 376 9.21 -17.84 -33.78
C LEU A 376 7.86 -18.05 -33.07
N TYR A 377 7.82 -18.00 -31.74
CA TYR A 377 6.57 -18.12 -30.99
C TYR A 377 5.58 -17.00 -31.33
N LEU A 378 6.05 -15.76 -31.40
CA LEU A 378 5.19 -14.61 -31.70
C LEU A 378 4.67 -14.64 -33.14
N THR A 379 5.45 -15.13 -34.09
CA THR A 379 5.01 -15.32 -35.47
C THR A 379 4.06 -16.51 -35.61
N GLU A 380 4.42 -17.70 -35.13
CA GLU A 380 3.64 -18.93 -35.36
C GLU A 380 2.40 -19.08 -34.48
N ARG A 381 2.46 -18.66 -33.22
CA ARG A 381 1.37 -18.87 -32.25
C ARG A 381 0.55 -17.61 -31.99
N MET A 382 1.17 -16.44 -32.09
CA MET A 382 0.50 -15.15 -31.84
C MET A 382 0.18 -14.37 -33.13
N ASN A 383 0.54 -14.91 -34.30
CA ASN A 383 0.24 -14.37 -35.63
C ASN A 383 0.72 -12.91 -35.83
N TYR A 384 1.86 -12.55 -35.22
CA TYR A 384 2.53 -11.28 -35.50
C TYR A 384 3.27 -11.34 -36.83
N ALA A 385 3.33 -10.22 -37.56
CA ALA A 385 4.14 -10.12 -38.77
C ALA A 385 5.64 -10.17 -38.44
N ALA A 386 6.40 -11.04 -39.10
CA ALA A 386 7.83 -11.27 -38.88
C ALA A 386 8.63 -9.96 -38.79
N ASP A 387 8.35 -9.01 -39.68
CA ASP A 387 9.04 -7.72 -39.78
C ASP A 387 8.87 -6.79 -38.55
N HIS A 388 7.91 -7.08 -37.66
CA HIS A 388 7.58 -6.27 -36.48
C HIS A 388 7.79 -7.02 -35.15
N VAL A 389 8.26 -8.26 -35.19
CA VAL A 389 8.34 -9.13 -34.01
C VAL A 389 9.58 -8.83 -33.16
N HIS A 390 10.67 -8.38 -33.80
CA HIS A 390 11.97 -8.16 -33.17
C HIS A 390 11.92 -7.34 -31.87
N ASN A 391 11.29 -6.16 -31.91
CA ASN A 391 11.18 -5.26 -30.76
C ASN A 391 10.38 -5.89 -29.59
N THR A 392 9.41 -6.75 -29.92
CA THR A 392 8.57 -7.43 -28.93
C THR A 392 9.33 -8.58 -28.28
N ALA A 393 10.07 -9.35 -29.08
CA ALA A 393 10.96 -10.41 -28.59
C ALA A 393 12.07 -9.83 -27.69
N GLU A 394 12.68 -8.71 -28.10
CA GLU A 394 13.72 -7.99 -27.33
C GLU A 394 13.23 -7.56 -25.94
N ALA A 395 11.96 -7.15 -25.81
CA ALA A 395 11.40 -6.74 -24.53
C ALA A 395 11.20 -7.92 -23.55
N ILE A 396 11.04 -9.15 -24.06
CA ILE A 396 10.62 -10.32 -23.29
C ILE A 396 11.78 -11.28 -23.01
N GLU A 397 12.80 -11.33 -23.88
CA GLU A 397 13.90 -12.31 -23.81
C GLU A 397 14.65 -12.33 -22.46
N HIS A 398 14.74 -11.19 -21.79
CA HIS A 398 15.46 -11.03 -20.53
C HIS A 398 14.69 -11.50 -19.28
N VAL A 399 13.39 -11.79 -19.41
CA VAL A 399 12.50 -12.10 -18.27
C VAL A 399 12.34 -13.61 -18.05
N ILE A 400 12.89 -14.43 -18.94
CA ILE A 400 12.64 -15.88 -19.01
C ILE A 400 13.42 -16.66 -17.94
N THR A 401 12.74 -17.64 -17.34
CA THR A 401 13.33 -18.66 -16.48
C THR A 401 13.56 -19.96 -17.26
N PRO A 402 14.47 -20.85 -16.82
CA PRO A 402 14.74 -22.12 -17.52
C PRO A 402 13.49 -22.97 -17.80
N GLU A 403 12.47 -22.86 -16.95
CA GLU A 403 11.20 -23.56 -17.13
C GLU A 403 10.41 -23.03 -18.34
N VAL A 404 10.43 -21.72 -18.57
CA VAL A 404 9.77 -21.08 -19.72
C VAL A 404 10.55 -21.36 -21.01
N GLU A 405 11.89 -21.37 -20.96
CA GLU A 405 12.74 -21.81 -22.08
C GLU A 405 12.38 -23.25 -22.49
N ALA A 406 12.28 -24.17 -21.53
CA ALA A 406 11.90 -25.56 -21.78
C ALA A 406 10.46 -25.73 -22.27
N ALA A 407 9.54 -24.83 -21.90
CA ALA A 407 8.17 -24.82 -22.38
C ALA A 407 8.12 -24.34 -23.85
N LEU A 408 8.83 -23.26 -24.20
CA LEU A 408 8.92 -22.75 -25.56
C LEU A 408 9.50 -23.79 -26.52
N LEU A 409 10.57 -24.47 -26.11
CA LEU A 409 11.18 -25.53 -26.93
C LEU A 409 10.24 -26.71 -27.20
N ARG A 410 9.43 -27.09 -26.22
CA ARG A 410 8.41 -28.13 -26.37
C ARG A 410 7.26 -27.70 -27.28
N GLU A 411 6.81 -26.46 -27.14
CA GLU A 411 5.68 -25.91 -27.90
C GLU A 411 6.02 -25.69 -29.39
N LEU A 412 7.28 -25.37 -29.67
CA LEU A 412 7.81 -25.10 -31.02
C LEU A 412 8.49 -26.31 -31.67
N ASP A 413 8.45 -27.48 -31.02
CA ASP A 413 9.05 -28.73 -31.50
C ASP A 413 10.54 -28.63 -31.88
N HIS A 414 11.34 -27.99 -31.02
CA HIS A 414 12.80 -27.86 -31.19
C HIS A 414 13.25 -27.32 -32.57
N PRO A 415 12.85 -26.09 -32.93
CA PRO A 415 13.06 -25.52 -34.26
C PRO A 415 14.54 -25.28 -34.55
N ILE A 416 14.96 -25.51 -35.80
CA ILE A 416 16.37 -25.31 -36.20
C ILE A 416 16.65 -23.88 -36.67
N LEU A 417 15.64 -23.22 -37.25
CA LEU A 417 15.72 -21.88 -37.83
C LEU A 417 14.74 -20.93 -37.14
N ASP A 418 15.07 -19.65 -37.14
CA ASP A 418 14.17 -18.56 -36.75
C ASP A 418 13.33 -18.08 -37.95
N PRO A 419 12.37 -17.14 -37.75
CA PRO A 419 11.54 -16.60 -38.84
C PRO A 419 12.30 -15.87 -39.97
N HIS A 420 13.60 -15.62 -39.78
CA HIS A 420 14.48 -14.93 -40.71
C HIS A 420 15.57 -15.87 -41.27
N ASP A 421 15.35 -17.18 -41.19
CA ASP A 421 16.25 -18.25 -41.66
C ASP A 421 17.62 -18.32 -40.96
N ALA A 422 17.77 -17.70 -39.78
CA ALA A 422 19.01 -17.81 -39.01
C ALA A 422 18.99 -19.00 -38.06
N VAL A 423 20.14 -19.65 -37.89
CA VAL A 423 20.26 -20.92 -37.15
C VAL A 423 20.11 -20.71 -35.65
N ILE A 424 19.20 -21.42 -35.00
CA ILE A 424 19.02 -21.36 -33.55
C ILE A 424 20.22 -22.04 -32.85
N PRO A 425 20.99 -21.34 -32.00
CA PRO A 425 22.26 -21.85 -31.49
C PRO A 425 22.06 -22.81 -30.30
N TYR A 426 21.95 -24.11 -30.60
CA TYR A 426 21.91 -25.18 -29.60
C TYR A 426 23.30 -25.52 -29.03
N GLN A 427 23.35 -26.08 -27.81
CA GLN A 427 24.62 -26.51 -27.18
C GLN A 427 25.26 -27.72 -27.90
N ASN A 428 24.49 -28.45 -28.71
CA ASN A 428 24.95 -29.57 -29.53
C ASN A 428 24.15 -29.61 -30.85
N PRO A 429 24.77 -29.34 -32.02
CA PRO A 429 24.06 -29.39 -33.31
C PRO A 429 23.73 -30.81 -33.79
N SER A 430 24.13 -31.86 -33.05
CA SER A 430 24.09 -33.26 -33.52
C SER A 430 23.15 -34.21 -32.75
N LYS A 431 22.26 -33.73 -31.89
CA LYS A 431 21.19 -34.57 -31.34
C LYS A 431 19.88 -33.78 -31.21
N PRO A 432 18.87 -34.02 -32.08
CA PRO A 432 17.50 -33.85 -31.62
C PRO A 432 17.32 -34.79 -30.42
N SER A 433 16.82 -34.27 -29.31
CA SER A 433 16.32 -35.11 -28.23
C SER A 433 15.13 -35.88 -28.77
N ALA A 434 15.38 -37.08 -29.29
CA ALA A 434 14.34 -38.04 -29.61
C ALA A 434 13.71 -38.54 -28.30
N SER A 435 12.38 -38.43 -28.26
CA SER A 435 11.40 -39.03 -27.32
C SER A 435 11.51 -38.71 -25.83
#